data_AF-A0A1Y4AU65-F1
#
_entry.id   AF-A0A1Y4AU65-F1
#
_cell.length_a   1.000
_cell.length_b   1.000
_cell.length_c   1.000
_cell.angle_alpha   90.00
_cell.angle_beta   90.00
_cell.angle_gamma   90.00
#
_symmetry.space_group_name_H-M   'P 1'
#
loop_
_entity.id
_entity.type
_entity.pdbx_description
1 polymer ?
#
loop_
_entity_poly.entity_id
_entity_poly.type
_entity_poly.pdbx_seq_one_letter_code
_entity_poly.pdbx_strand_id
1 'polypeptide(L)'
;MKKEKTDITVTEGNEMSLINGLLKAADYKNNEVRTIEIKRGGETPLFSFDIRPLTADEVEQARHNATTYMPNPNNPKLPQIAKKSSDADFLAWEIYLATVGEMGNKIWDDKDLKAGLINQGHMVATNVDIIKAVLMSGEIEQVCKALDNISGDNTALFDYAKN
;
A
#
# COMPACT_ATOMS: atom_id res chain seq x y z
N MET A 1 -11.70 5.33 37.24
CA MET A 1 -12.95 5.60 36.48
C MET A 1 -13.68 4.28 36.31
N LYS A 2 -14.97 4.23 36.65
CA LYS A 2 -15.80 3.04 36.47
C LYS A 2 -15.93 2.76 34.96
N LYS A 3 -15.60 1.54 34.57
CA LYS A 3 -15.75 1.03 33.21
C LYS A 3 -17.22 0.76 32.96
N GLU A 4 -17.84 1.48 32.02
CA GLU A 4 -19.15 1.09 31.48
C GLU A 4 -18.94 -0.04 30.48
N LYS A 5 -19.56 -1.19 30.76
CA LYS A 5 -19.74 -2.28 29.80
C LYS A 5 -20.59 -1.75 28.65
N THR A 6 -20.16 -1.96 27.42
CA THR A 6 -21.05 -1.91 26.26
C THR A 6 -21.13 -3.30 25.65
N ASP A 7 -22.04 -4.11 26.21
CA ASP A 7 -22.51 -5.34 25.57
C ASP A 7 -23.42 -4.92 24.40
N ILE A 8 -22.85 -4.56 23.24
CA ILE A 8 -23.67 -4.32 22.04
C ILE A 8 -24.11 -5.68 21.51
N THR A 9 -25.21 -6.19 22.05
CA THR A 9 -25.93 -7.31 21.44
C THR A 9 -26.61 -6.79 20.18
N VAL A 10 -26.37 -7.42 19.03
CA VAL A 10 -27.10 -7.07 17.80
C VAL A 10 -28.57 -7.43 18.00
N THR A 11 -29.43 -6.45 17.82
CA THR A 11 -30.89 -6.55 17.94
C THR A 11 -31.51 -5.98 16.65
N GLU A 12 -32.75 -6.34 16.34
CA GLU A 12 -33.46 -5.76 15.17
C GLU A 12 -33.45 -4.21 15.20
N GLY A 13 -33.45 -3.59 16.39
CA GLY A 13 -33.42 -2.14 16.56
C GLY A 13 -32.05 -1.47 16.32
N ASN A 14 -30.95 -2.21 16.28
CA ASN A 14 -29.60 -1.67 16.04
C ASN A 14 -28.87 -2.26 14.82
N GLU A 15 -29.46 -3.26 14.17
CA GLU A 15 -28.92 -3.91 12.98
C GLU A 15 -28.62 -2.90 11.86
N MET A 16 -29.54 -1.97 11.60
CA MET A 16 -29.34 -0.92 10.58
C MET A 16 -28.16 0.01 10.94
N SER A 17 -27.97 0.31 12.22
CA SER A 17 -26.82 1.10 12.69
C SER A 17 -25.51 0.34 12.54
N LEU A 18 -25.50 -0.98 12.80
CA LEU A 18 -24.35 -1.84 12.56
C LEU A 18 -24.00 -1.90 11.07
N ILE A 19 -24.98 -2.12 10.19
CA ILE A 19 -24.79 -2.15 8.74
C ILE A 19 -24.20 -0.81 8.26
N ASN A 20 -24.74 0.32 8.71
CA ASN A 20 -24.20 1.64 8.37
C ASN A 20 -22.76 1.83 8.87
N GLY A 21 -22.44 1.31 10.05
CA GLY A 21 -21.07 1.30 10.59
C GLY A 21 -20.11 0.49 9.72
N LEU A 22 -20.51 -0.72 9.30
CA LEU A 22 -19.71 -1.57 8.41
C LEU A 22 -19.52 -0.96 7.03
N LEU A 23 -20.57 -0.38 6.44
CA LEU A 23 -20.49 0.31 5.16
C LEU A 23 -19.56 1.53 5.24
N LYS A 24 -19.64 2.30 6.33
CA LYS A 24 -18.73 3.42 6.57
C LYS A 24 -17.29 2.97 6.75
N ALA A 25 -17.07 1.84 7.45
CA ALA A 25 -15.74 1.25 7.59
C ALA A 25 -15.18 0.83 6.23
N ALA A 26 -15.99 0.23 5.34
CA ALA A 26 -15.56 -0.22 4.01
C ALA A 26 -15.14 0.92 3.07
N ASP A 27 -15.52 2.17 3.36
CA ASP A 27 -15.24 3.36 2.53
C ASP A 27 -13.88 4.03 2.85
N TYR A 28 -12.99 3.37 3.61
CA TYR A 28 -11.71 3.95 4.04
C TYR A 28 -10.85 4.51 2.90
N LYS A 29 -10.94 3.93 1.69
CA LYS A 29 -10.14 4.35 0.51
C LYS A 29 -10.40 5.79 0.07
N ASN A 30 -11.62 6.30 0.31
CA ASN A 30 -12.05 7.61 -0.15
C ASN A 30 -11.90 8.70 0.93
N ASN A 31 -11.65 8.29 2.17
CA ASN A 31 -11.69 9.18 3.33
C ASN A 31 -10.32 9.54 3.89
N GLU A 32 -9.26 8.83 3.47
CA GLU A 32 -7.91 9.04 3.96
C GLU A 32 -6.91 9.14 2.81
N VAL A 33 -6.29 10.31 2.69
CA VAL A 33 -5.23 10.59 1.73
C VAL A 33 -4.12 11.33 2.46
N ARG A 34 -2.87 10.94 2.21
CA ARG A 34 -1.69 11.54 2.79
C ARG A 34 -0.70 11.94 1.71
N THR A 35 -0.30 13.21 1.72
CA THR A 35 0.77 13.71 0.87
C THR A 35 2.13 13.31 1.45
N ILE A 36 2.97 12.72 0.60
CA ILE A 36 4.35 12.37 0.86
C ILE A 36 5.23 13.40 0.15
N GLU A 37 6.15 14.02 0.90
CA GLU A 37 7.15 14.93 0.37
C GLU A 37 8.55 14.32 0.47
N ILE A 38 9.26 14.22 -0.65
CA ILE A 38 10.63 13.69 -0.68
C ILE A 38 11.62 14.85 -0.59
N LYS A 39 12.41 14.90 0.48
CA LYS A 39 13.40 15.95 0.76
C LYS A 39 14.79 15.35 0.96
N ARG A 40 15.80 15.95 0.34
CA ARG A 40 17.22 15.56 0.50
C ARG A 40 18.08 16.80 0.69
N GLY A 41 18.70 16.95 1.86
CA GLY A 41 19.69 18.00 2.13
C GLY A 41 19.20 19.45 2.06
N GLY A 42 17.88 19.71 2.03
CA GLY A 42 17.31 21.06 1.94
C GLY A 42 15.86 21.14 2.44
N GLU A 43 15.33 22.36 2.58
CA GLU A 43 13.97 22.61 3.10
C GLU A 43 12.86 22.33 2.07
N THR A 44 13.15 22.49 0.76
CA THR A 44 12.16 22.30 -0.32
C THR A 44 12.07 20.84 -0.79
N PRO A 45 10.87 20.28 -0.96
CA PRO A 45 10.68 18.96 -1.57
C PRO A 45 11.25 18.91 -2.99
N LEU A 46 11.86 17.78 -3.34
CA LEU A 46 12.23 17.45 -4.73
C LEU A 46 10.98 17.13 -5.55
N PHE A 47 10.05 16.39 -4.95
CA PHE A 47 8.73 16.08 -5.49
C PHE A 47 7.82 15.62 -4.35
N SER A 48 6.52 15.55 -4.64
CA SER A 48 5.51 15.01 -3.75
C SER A 48 4.51 14.15 -4.52
N PHE A 49 3.83 13.27 -3.79
CA PHE A 49 2.75 12.44 -4.31
C PHE A 49 1.81 12.06 -3.17
N ASP A 50 0.57 11.74 -3.50
CA ASP A 50 -0.45 11.36 -2.52
C ASP A 50 -0.59 9.84 -2.45
N ILE A 51 -0.75 9.31 -1.25
CA ILE A 51 -1.06 7.91 -0.99
C ILE A 51 -2.39 7.77 -0.26
N ARG A 52 -3.07 6.65 -0.49
CA ARG A 52 -4.25 6.20 0.27
C ARG A 52 -4.01 4.83 0.91
N PRO A 53 -4.84 4.39 1.87
CA PRO A 53 -4.77 3.05 2.42
C PRO A 53 -4.92 1.97 1.33
N LEU A 54 -4.28 0.82 1.55
CA LEU A 54 -4.43 -0.37 0.71
C LEU A 54 -5.49 -1.32 1.24
N THR A 55 -6.18 -1.98 0.32
CA THR A 55 -7.01 -3.14 0.61
C THR A 55 -6.16 -4.40 0.78
N ALA A 56 -6.67 -5.42 1.47
CA ALA A 56 -6.00 -6.72 1.56
C ALA A 56 -5.72 -7.34 0.17
N ASP A 57 -6.64 -7.19 -0.78
CA ASP A 57 -6.48 -7.67 -2.15
C ASP A 57 -5.36 -6.93 -2.91
N GLU A 58 -5.21 -5.62 -2.68
CA GLU A 58 -4.10 -4.84 -3.27
C GLU A 58 -2.75 -5.23 -2.66
N VAL A 59 -2.70 -5.55 -1.36
CA VAL A 59 -1.50 -6.10 -0.72
C VAL A 59 -1.14 -7.45 -1.34
N GLU A 60 -2.12 -8.33 -1.54
CA GLU A 60 -1.90 -9.62 -2.21
C GLU A 60 -1.46 -9.43 -3.67
N GLN A 61 -2.05 -8.46 -4.38
CA GLN A 61 -1.62 -8.09 -5.73
C GLN A 61 -0.15 -7.60 -5.74
N ALA A 62 0.26 -6.78 -4.77
CA ALA A 62 1.65 -6.36 -4.64
C ALA A 62 2.59 -7.57 -4.42
N ARG A 63 2.21 -8.52 -3.55
CA ARG A 63 3.00 -9.76 -3.33
C ARG A 63 3.10 -10.59 -4.60
N HIS A 64 2.00 -10.72 -5.32
CA HIS A 64 1.95 -11.44 -6.59
C HIS A 64 2.88 -10.81 -7.62
N ASN A 65 2.79 -9.49 -7.83
CA ASN A 65 3.62 -8.76 -8.78
C ASN A 65 5.11 -8.77 -8.41
N ALA A 66 5.44 -8.87 -7.13
CA ALA A 66 6.80 -8.99 -6.62
C ALA A 66 7.35 -10.43 -6.67
N THR A 67 6.55 -11.39 -7.14
CA THR A 67 6.91 -12.81 -7.17
C THR A 67 7.02 -13.31 -8.61
N THR A 68 8.17 -13.89 -8.94
CA THR A 68 8.33 -14.65 -10.18
C THR A 68 7.78 -16.05 -9.99
N TYR A 69 7.00 -16.53 -10.96
CA TYR A 69 6.41 -17.86 -10.98
C TYR A 69 7.09 -18.76 -12.01
N MET A 70 7.03 -20.07 -11.80
CA MET A 70 7.50 -21.08 -12.75
C MET A 70 6.43 -22.14 -13.01
N PRO A 71 6.45 -22.80 -14.20
CA PRO A 71 5.57 -23.93 -14.46
C PRO A 71 5.72 -25.01 -13.38
N ASN A 72 4.60 -25.65 -13.02
CA ASN A 72 4.61 -26.72 -12.03
C ASN A 72 5.43 -27.91 -12.56
N PRO A 73 6.52 -28.32 -11.87
CA PRO A 73 7.40 -29.40 -12.33
C PRO A 73 6.69 -30.74 -12.49
N ASN A 74 5.63 -30.98 -11.71
CA ASN A 74 4.89 -32.24 -11.74
C ASN A 74 3.93 -32.31 -12.94
N ASN A 75 3.34 -31.18 -13.34
CA ASN A 75 2.45 -31.10 -14.50
C ASN A 75 2.28 -29.64 -14.95
N PRO A 76 2.71 -29.26 -16.17
CA PRO A 76 2.60 -27.89 -16.69
C PRO A 76 1.17 -27.35 -16.82
N LYS A 77 0.13 -28.20 -16.73
CA LYS A 77 -1.28 -27.80 -16.73
C LYS A 77 -1.81 -27.40 -15.35
N LEU A 78 -1.07 -27.67 -14.27
CA LEU A 78 -1.43 -27.23 -12.92
C LEU A 78 -1.04 -25.76 -12.70
N PRO A 79 -1.63 -25.08 -11.70
CA PRO A 79 -1.25 -23.73 -11.34
C PRO A 79 0.27 -23.59 -11.16
N GLN A 80 0.81 -22.47 -11.63
CA GLN A 80 2.22 -22.14 -11.47
C GLN A 80 2.59 -22.06 -9.99
N ILE A 81 3.87 -22.30 -9.70
CA ILE A 81 4.40 -22.22 -8.34
C ILE A 81 5.33 -21.01 -8.19
N ALA A 82 5.31 -20.37 -7.02
CA ALA A 82 6.22 -19.29 -6.70
C ALA A 82 7.67 -19.78 -6.76
N LYS A 83 8.53 -19.03 -7.45
CA LYS A 83 9.96 -19.33 -7.62
C LYS A 83 10.82 -18.42 -6.75
N LYS A 84 10.59 -17.12 -6.82
CA LYS A 84 11.36 -16.10 -6.09
C LYS A 84 10.49 -14.88 -5.85
N SER A 85 10.47 -14.40 -4.61
CA SER A 85 9.87 -13.13 -4.23
C SER A 85 10.96 -12.11 -3.93
N SER A 86 10.63 -10.82 -4.09
CA SER A 86 11.53 -9.69 -3.89
C SER A 86 10.88 -8.68 -2.96
N ASP A 87 11.42 -8.51 -1.75
CA ASP A 87 10.85 -7.58 -0.77
C ASP A 87 10.92 -6.13 -1.26
N ALA A 88 12.00 -5.76 -1.95
CA ALA A 88 12.13 -4.44 -2.54
C ALA A 88 11.07 -4.16 -3.63
N ASP A 89 10.74 -5.16 -4.45
CA ASP A 89 9.66 -5.03 -5.42
C ASP A 89 8.30 -4.99 -4.74
N PHE A 90 8.11 -5.78 -3.68
CA PHE A 90 6.87 -5.80 -2.90
C PHE A 90 6.57 -4.40 -2.33
N LEU A 91 7.52 -3.80 -1.62
CA LEU A 91 7.36 -2.44 -1.07
C LEU A 91 7.12 -1.39 -2.16
N ALA A 92 7.83 -1.49 -3.29
CA ALA A 92 7.62 -0.57 -4.40
C ALA A 92 6.24 -0.73 -5.06
N TRP A 93 5.70 -1.96 -5.13
CA TRP A 93 4.34 -2.22 -5.59
C TRP A 93 3.28 -1.68 -4.63
N GLU A 94 3.50 -1.75 -3.32
CA GLU A 94 2.60 -1.14 -2.34
C GLU A 94 2.52 0.38 -2.54
N ILE A 95 3.66 1.05 -2.73
CA ILE A 95 3.70 2.49 -3.03
C ILE A 95 2.96 2.79 -4.35
N TYR A 96 3.22 2.00 -5.40
CA TYR A 96 2.56 2.17 -6.70
C TYR A 96 1.04 2.02 -6.59
N LEU A 97 0.54 0.99 -5.90
CA LEU A 97 -0.91 0.75 -5.79
C LEU A 97 -1.60 1.77 -4.86
N ALA A 98 -0.86 2.30 -3.88
CA ALA A 98 -1.35 3.31 -2.95
C ALA A 98 -1.37 4.72 -3.54
N THR A 99 -0.56 4.99 -4.59
CA THR A 99 -0.44 6.33 -5.17
C THR A 99 -1.74 6.77 -5.86
N VAL A 100 -2.24 7.94 -5.48
CA VAL A 100 -3.50 8.54 -5.96
C VAL A 100 -3.32 10.04 -6.26
N GLY A 101 -4.42 10.75 -6.50
CA GLY A 101 -4.42 12.18 -6.78
C GLY A 101 -4.49 12.50 -8.29
N GLU A 102 -4.32 13.77 -8.62
CA GLU A 102 -4.48 14.30 -9.99
C GLU A 102 -3.52 13.64 -10.99
N MET A 103 -2.28 13.42 -10.55
CA MET A 103 -1.29 12.69 -11.34
C MET A 103 -1.36 11.18 -11.10
N GLY A 104 -1.74 10.71 -9.90
CA GLY A 104 -1.85 9.29 -9.58
C GLY A 104 -0.63 8.50 -10.05
N ASN A 105 -0.84 7.31 -10.61
CA ASN A 105 0.23 6.48 -11.16
C ASN A 105 0.90 7.04 -12.41
N LYS A 106 0.38 8.12 -13.01
CA LYS A 106 1.01 8.73 -14.20
C LYS A 106 2.43 9.21 -13.92
N ILE A 107 2.75 9.59 -12.67
CA ILE A 107 4.13 9.95 -12.30
C ILE A 107 5.09 8.76 -12.41
N TRP A 108 4.61 7.55 -12.12
CA TRP A 108 5.39 6.31 -12.21
C TRP A 108 5.33 5.68 -13.60
N ASP A 109 4.32 6.04 -14.39
CA ASP A 109 4.12 5.54 -15.76
C ASP A 109 4.67 6.50 -16.84
N ASP A 110 5.31 7.59 -16.42
CA ASP A 110 5.78 8.63 -17.33
C ASP A 110 6.93 8.13 -18.24
N LYS A 111 6.71 8.24 -19.55
CA LYS A 111 7.64 7.73 -20.56
C LYS A 111 8.92 8.56 -20.66
N ASP A 112 8.83 9.86 -20.44
CA ASP A 112 9.96 10.77 -20.51
C ASP A 112 10.84 10.60 -19.26
N LEU A 113 10.23 10.42 -18.08
CA LEU A 113 10.93 10.04 -16.86
C LEU A 113 11.65 8.69 -17.04
N LYS A 114 10.96 7.67 -17.57
CA LYS A 114 11.57 6.37 -17.87
C LYS A 114 12.79 6.52 -18.78
N ALA A 115 12.65 7.25 -19.88
CA ALA A 115 13.74 7.48 -20.82
C ALA A 115 14.90 8.25 -20.17
N GLY A 116 14.61 9.27 -19.36
CA GLY A 116 15.60 10.04 -18.60
C GLY A 116 16.41 9.17 -17.64
N LEU A 117 15.75 8.30 -16.86
CA LEU A 117 16.40 7.38 -15.92
C LEU A 117 17.29 6.36 -16.64
N ILE A 118 16.81 5.81 -17.76
CA ILE A 118 17.62 4.89 -18.58
C ILE A 118 18.87 5.61 -19.11
N ASN A 119 18.74 6.85 -19.60
CA ASN A 119 19.88 7.65 -20.06
C ASN A 119 20.88 7.99 -18.94
N GLN A 120 20.42 8.03 -17.68
CA GLN A 120 21.27 8.18 -16.49
C GLN A 120 21.92 6.86 -16.04
N GLY A 121 21.63 5.74 -16.70
CA GLY A 121 22.21 4.42 -16.40
C GLY A 121 21.39 3.56 -15.44
N HIS A 122 20.18 3.97 -15.09
CA HIS A 122 19.28 3.15 -14.28
C HIS A 122 18.66 2.02 -15.12
N MET A 123 18.59 0.82 -14.54
CA MET A 123 17.87 -0.30 -15.15
C MET A 123 16.38 -0.19 -14.83
N VAL A 124 15.57 0.21 -15.82
CA VAL A 124 14.12 0.43 -15.65
C VAL A 124 13.33 -0.48 -16.61
N ALA A 125 12.88 -1.64 -16.11
CA ALA A 125 12.09 -2.58 -16.90
C ALA A 125 10.58 -2.37 -16.67
N THR A 126 10.19 -2.14 -15.43
CA THR A 126 8.83 -2.01 -14.93
C THR A 126 8.60 -0.63 -14.29
N ASN A 127 7.34 -0.30 -14.00
CA ASN A 127 7.01 1.01 -13.42
C ASN A 127 7.50 1.14 -11.96
N VAL A 128 7.55 0.03 -11.22
CA VAL A 128 8.15 0.03 -9.86
C VAL A 128 9.66 0.19 -9.86
N ASP A 129 10.34 -0.06 -10.97
CA ASP A 129 11.77 0.27 -11.09
C ASP A 129 12.02 1.78 -11.08
N ILE A 130 11.04 2.59 -11.52
CA ILE A 130 11.12 4.06 -11.40
C ILE A 130 11.10 4.45 -9.93
N ILE A 131 10.16 3.90 -9.14
CA ILE A 131 10.07 4.15 -7.69
C ILE A 131 11.40 3.81 -7.01
N LYS A 132 11.97 2.63 -7.29
CA LYS A 132 13.27 2.21 -6.73
C LYS A 132 14.47 3.03 -7.24
N ALA A 133 14.37 3.64 -8.41
CA ALA A 133 15.42 4.51 -8.95
C ALA A 133 15.38 5.91 -8.32
N VAL A 134 14.18 6.44 -8.04
CA VAL A 134 14.01 7.81 -7.55
C VAL A 134 13.91 7.92 -6.04
N LEU A 135 13.57 6.85 -5.31
CA LEU A 135 13.57 6.79 -3.85
C LEU A 135 14.76 5.99 -3.31
N MET A 136 15.40 6.50 -2.26
CA MET A 136 16.38 5.75 -1.48
C MET A 136 15.70 4.64 -0.68
N SER A 137 16.40 3.55 -0.36
CA SER A 137 15.83 2.43 0.42
C SER A 137 15.16 2.89 1.72
N GLY A 138 15.80 3.80 2.45
CA GLY A 138 15.22 4.35 3.68
C GLY A 138 14.02 5.28 3.44
N GLU A 139 13.90 5.89 2.26
CA GLU A 139 12.70 6.65 1.88
C GLU A 139 11.55 5.68 1.56
N ILE A 140 11.80 4.58 0.81
CA ILE A 140 10.81 3.54 0.53
C ILE A 140 10.22 3.00 1.84
N GLU A 141 11.07 2.62 2.80
CA GLU A 141 10.61 2.13 4.11
C GLU A 141 9.78 3.16 4.88
N GLN A 142 10.13 4.45 4.79
CA GLN A 142 9.36 5.51 5.45
C GLN A 142 8.01 5.74 4.80
N VAL A 143 7.92 5.66 3.46
CA VAL A 143 6.65 5.72 2.75
C VAL A 143 5.77 4.53 3.11
N CYS A 144 6.32 3.31 3.15
CA CYS A 144 5.57 2.13 3.59
C CYS A 144 5.11 2.24 5.04
N LYS A 145 5.93 2.74 5.98
CA LYS A 145 5.47 3.04 7.34
C LYS A 145 4.34 4.07 7.37
N ALA A 146 4.42 5.11 6.53
CA ALA A 146 3.33 6.08 6.41
C ALA A 146 2.05 5.43 5.86
N LEU A 147 2.18 4.47 4.94
CA LEU A 147 1.10 3.67 4.38
C LEU A 147 0.48 2.72 5.41
N ASP A 148 1.29 2.03 6.20
CA ASP A 148 0.82 1.15 7.29
C ASP A 148 0.00 1.94 8.31
N ASN A 149 0.49 3.13 8.68
CA ASN A 149 -0.21 4.02 9.62
C ASN A 149 -1.61 4.39 9.15
N ILE A 150 -1.77 4.77 7.87
CA ILE A 150 -3.09 5.11 7.29
C ILE A 150 -3.90 3.85 6.96
N SER A 151 -3.25 2.69 6.84
CA SER A 151 -3.91 1.38 6.65
C SER A 151 -4.30 0.71 7.98
N GLY A 152 -4.18 1.43 9.09
CA GLY A 152 -4.72 1.02 10.38
C GLY A 152 -3.71 0.49 11.39
N ASP A 153 -2.39 0.54 11.14
CA ASP A 153 -1.36 0.15 12.12
C ASP A 153 -1.39 1.04 13.39
N ASN A 154 -1.85 2.29 13.26
CA ASN A 154 -2.09 3.19 14.39
C ASN A 154 -3.52 3.12 14.95
N THR A 155 -4.32 2.13 14.52
CA THR A 155 -5.66 1.94 15.09
C THR A 155 -5.50 1.47 16.53
N ALA A 156 -6.07 2.22 17.48
CA ALA A 156 -6.16 1.75 18.86
C ALA A 156 -7.02 0.48 18.93
N LEU A 157 -6.38 -0.68 18.86
CA LEU A 157 -7.00 -1.97 19.11
C LEU A 157 -7.17 -2.11 20.62
N PHE A 158 -8.38 -1.81 21.11
CA PHE A 158 -8.70 -2.04 22.52
C PHE A 158 -8.89 -3.55 22.74
N ASP A 159 -7.85 -4.20 23.28
CA ASP A 159 -7.88 -5.60 23.67
C ASP A 159 -8.45 -5.75 25.09
N TYR A 160 -9.51 -6.55 25.23
CA TYR A 160 -10.24 -6.77 26.48
C TYR A 160 -9.93 -8.17 27.04
N ALA A 161 -8.64 -8.48 27.22
CA ALA A 161 -8.25 -9.70 27.91
C ALA A 161 -8.25 -9.52 29.45
N LYS A 162 -9.27 -10.14 30.07
CA LYS A 162 -9.34 -10.68 31.45
C LYS A 162 -9.21 -9.72 32.63
N ASN A 163 -10.37 -9.46 33.27
CA ASN A 163 -10.63 -9.80 34.68
C ASN A 163 -12.15 -9.93 34.89
#